data_AF-A0A2L2Z3F6-F1
#
_entry.id   AF-A0A2L2Z3F6-F1
#
_cell.length_a   1.000
_cell.length_b   1.000
_cell.length_c   1.000
_cell.angle_alpha   90.00
_cell.angle_beta   90.00
_cell.angle_gamma   90.00
#
_symmetry.space_group_name_H-M   'P 1'
#
loop_
_entity.id
_entity.type
_entity.pdbx_description
1 polymer ?
#
loop_
_entity_poly.entity_id
_entity_poly.type
_entity_poly.pdbx_seq_one_letter_code
_entity_poly.pdbx_strand_id
1 'polypeptide(L)'
;AFKTGIMLTNWSLIQFLRSLYNLFKDVPARRALFVQYTGSNVFPIKFCPVRWLQNGDVAQRAIDMIPHLRKFISGVKLNKDNLRTESFINVCAIIEDPLLEAKLQFFKSLIAEVEPFL
;
A
#
# COMPACT_ATOMS: atom_id res chain seq x y z
N ALA A 1 4.79 13.05 -19.24
CA ALA A 1 3.97 14.05 -18.54
C ALA A 1 3.32 13.48 -17.26
N PHE A 2 2.41 12.50 -17.35
CA PHE A 2 1.61 12.03 -16.19
C PHE A 2 2.40 11.40 -15.03
N LYS A 3 3.29 10.46 -15.31
CA LYS A 3 4.19 9.87 -14.30
C LYS A 3 5.00 10.95 -13.56
N THR A 4 5.46 11.96 -14.29
CA THR A 4 6.17 13.12 -13.73
C THR A 4 5.25 13.95 -12.84
N GLY A 5 4.00 14.19 -13.25
CA GLY A 5 2.99 14.88 -12.43
C GLY A 5 2.77 14.21 -11.08
N ILE A 6 2.57 12.89 -11.06
CA ILE A 6 2.38 12.12 -9.81
C ILE A 6 3.66 12.10 -8.94
N MET A 7 4.84 12.14 -9.55
CA MET A 7 6.09 12.29 -8.77
C MET A 7 6.19 13.69 -8.15
N LEU A 8 5.75 14.72 -8.87
CA LEU A 8 5.80 16.12 -8.41
C LEU A 8 4.75 16.43 -7.33
N THR A 9 3.64 15.68 -7.25
CA THR A 9 2.66 15.89 -6.15
C THR A 9 3.22 15.50 -4.79
N ASN A 10 4.34 14.78 -4.72
CA ASN A 10 5.02 14.38 -3.49
C ASN A 10 4.10 13.62 -2.49
N TRP A 11 3.11 12.90 -3.01
CA TRP A 11 2.14 12.15 -2.19
C TRP A 11 2.67 10.81 -1.66
N SER A 12 3.92 10.45 -1.96
CA SER A 12 4.56 9.20 -1.54
C SER A 12 3.79 7.91 -1.87
N LEU A 13 2.83 7.94 -2.81
CA LEU A 13 2.01 6.78 -3.16
C LEU A 13 2.84 5.61 -3.69
N ILE A 14 3.83 5.89 -4.54
CA ILE A 14 4.74 4.86 -5.06
C ILE A 14 5.54 4.21 -3.93
N GLN A 15 6.00 5.02 -2.97
CA GLN A 15 6.73 4.52 -1.80
C GLN A 15 5.81 3.67 -0.92
N PHE A 16 4.55 4.10 -0.74
CA PHE A 16 3.55 3.34 0.00
C PHE A 16 3.28 1.97 -0.63
N LEU A 17 2.93 1.93 -1.92
CA LEU A 17 2.60 0.67 -2.61
C LEU A 17 3.79 -0.31 -2.63
N ARG A 18 5.02 0.19 -2.83
CA ARG A 18 6.24 -0.62 -2.76
C ARG A 18 6.52 -1.13 -1.35
N SER A 19 6.40 -0.26 -0.35
CA SER A 19 6.64 -0.61 1.05
C SER A 19 5.60 -1.62 1.53
N LEU A 20 4.34 -1.45 1.14
CA LEU A 20 3.25 -2.36 1.47
C LEU A 20 3.51 -3.76 0.91
N TYR A 21 3.92 -3.88 -0.36
CA TYR A 21 4.29 -5.18 -0.93
C TYR A 21 5.49 -5.80 -0.21
N ASN A 22 6.57 -5.02 -0.02
CA ASN A 22 7.79 -5.47 0.65
C ASN A 22 7.57 -5.80 2.14
N LEU A 23 6.52 -5.28 2.75
CA LEU A 23 6.15 -5.65 4.11
C LEU A 23 5.79 -7.12 4.16
N PHE A 24 5.10 -7.69 3.18
CA PHE A 24 4.65 -9.09 3.23
C PHE A 24 5.39 -10.04 2.29
N LYS A 25 6.25 -9.51 1.42
CA LYS A 25 7.07 -10.27 0.48
C LYS A 25 8.08 -11.14 1.23
N ASP A 26 8.06 -12.45 0.99
CA ASP A 26 9.03 -13.42 1.52
C ASP A 26 9.09 -13.49 3.07
N VAL A 27 8.08 -13.00 3.79
CA VAL A 27 8.01 -13.05 5.27
C VAL A 27 6.75 -13.80 5.73
N PRO A 28 6.75 -15.15 5.74
CA PRO A 28 5.58 -15.96 6.10
C PRO A 28 5.09 -15.70 7.53
N ALA A 29 6.01 -15.53 8.49
CA ALA A 29 5.66 -15.22 9.88
C ALA A 29 4.84 -13.93 10.01
N ARG A 30 5.17 -12.90 9.23
CA ARG A 30 4.43 -11.62 9.25
C ARG A 30 3.08 -11.73 8.57
N ARG A 31 2.96 -12.55 7.52
CA ARG A 31 1.67 -12.87 6.91
C ARG A 31 0.76 -13.60 7.90
N ALA A 32 1.29 -14.56 8.65
CA ALA A 32 0.56 -15.26 9.70
C ALA A 32 0.08 -14.28 10.79
N LEU A 33 0.97 -13.39 11.27
CA LEU A 33 0.61 -12.33 12.23
C LEU A 33 -0.47 -11.38 11.68
N PHE A 34 -0.38 -11.00 10.41
CA PHE A 34 -1.41 -10.17 9.78
C PHE A 34 -2.77 -10.84 9.79
N VAL A 35 -2.83 -12.12 9.42
CA VAL A 35 -4.08 -12.91 9.47
C VAL A 35 -4.59 -13.02 10.89
N GLN A 36 -3.71 -13.26 11.86
CA GLN A 36 -4.08 -13.35 13.28
C GLN A 36 -4.68 -12.06 13.82
N TYR A 37 -4.09 -10.90 13.52
CA TYR A 37 -4.57 -9.61 14.05
C TYR A 37 -5.76 -9.04 13.28
N THR A 38 -5.90 -9.35 11.99
CA THR A 38 -6.90 -8.70 11.14
C THR A 38 -8.06 -9.61 10.73
N GLY A 39 -7.87 -10.93 10.82
CA GLY A 39 -8.77 -11.94 10.26
C GLY A 39 -8.78 -12.00 8.73
N SER A 40 -7.95 -11.20 8.04
CA SER A 40 -7.98 -11.05 6.59
C SER A 40 -6.83 -11.79 5.91
N ASN A 41 -7.15 -12.49 4.82
CA ASN A 41 -6.19 -13.11 3.91
C ASN A 41 -5.92 -12.24 2.66
N VAL A 42 -6.31 -10.96 2.70
CA VAL A 42 -6.10 -10.03 1.60
C VAL A 42 -4.68 -9.45 1.70
N PHE A 43 -3.84 -9.82 0.75
CA PHE A 43 -2.43 -9.40 0.67
C PHE A 43 -2.16 -8.48 -0.52
N PRO A 44 -1.08 -7.68 -0.47
CA PRO A 44 -0.79 -6.70 -1.51
C PRO A 44 -0.24 -7.36 -2.77
N ILE A 45 -0.44 -6.67 -3.89
CA ILE A 45 0.06 -7.06 -5.21
C ILE A 45 1.35 -6.29 -5.48
N LYS A 46 2.26 -6.88 -6.25
CA LYS A 46 3.53 -6.26 -6.62
C LYS A 46 3.30 -5.03 -7.49
N PHE A 47 3.73 -3.86 -7.02
CA PHE A 47 3.77 -2.65 -7.83
C PHE A 47 4.82 -2.74 -8.93
N CYS A 48 4.45 -2.46 -10.19
CA CYS A 48 5.38 -2.41 -11.33
C CYS A 48 5.67 -0.95 -11.75
N PRO A 49 6.89 -0.42 -11.54
CA PRO A 49 7.22 0.97 -11.88
C PRO A 49 7.29 1.27 -13.39
N VAL A 50 7.54 0.24 -14.20
CA VAL A 50 7.62 0.35 -15.66
C VAL A 50 6.21 0.30 -16.25
N ARG A 51 5.38 -0.66 -15.81
CA ARG A 51 3.98 -0.81 -16.22
C ARG A 51 3.04 -0.15 -15.23
N TRP A 52 3.23 1.15 -15.01
CA TRP A 52 2.52 1.85 -13.94
C TRP A 52 1.00 1.89 -14.16
N LEU A 53 0.55 1.81 -15.42
CA LEU A 53 -0.86 1.79 -15.82
C LEU A 53 -1.55 0.47 -15.47
N GLN A 54 -0.81 -0.64 -15.38
CA GLN A 54 -1.37 -1.93 -14.92
C GLN A 54 -1.50 -2.01 -13.39
N ASN A 55 -1.17 -0.94 -12.66
CA ASN A 55 -1.26 -0.91 -11.20
C ASN A 55 -2.62 -0.43 -10.67
N GLY A 56 -3.66 -0.34 -11.51
CA GLY A 56 -5.04 -0.04 -11.06
C GLY A 56 -5.50 -1.02 -9.97
N ASP A 57 -5.30 -2.31 -10.21
CA ASP A 57 -5.58 -3.37 -9.23
C ASP A 57 -4.70 -3.29 -7.98
N VAL A 58 -3.46 -2.82 -8.12
CA VAL A 58 -2.55 -2.63 -6.98
C VAL A 58 -3.05 -1.51 -6.08
N ALA A 59 -3.57 -0.42 -6.66
CA ALA A 59 -4.18 0.68 -5.92
C ALA A 59 -5.47 0.25 -5.23
N GLN A 60 -6.36 -0.45 -5.94
CA GLN A 60 -7.59 -0.99 -5.35
C GLN A 60 -7.28 -1.94 -4.19
N ARG A 61 -6.35 -2.88 -4.38
CA ARG A 61 -5.92 -3.79 -3.33
C ARG A 61 -5.38 -3.05 -2.11
N ALA A 62 -4.63 -1.98 -2.33
CA ALA A 62 -4.10 -1.17 -1.24
C ALA A 62 -5.23 -0.48 -0.46
N ILE A 63 -6.25 0.06 -1.14
CA ILE A 63 -7.45 0.66 -0.53
C ILE A 63 -8.17 -0.38 0.34
N ASP A 64 -8.47 -1.56 -0.20
CA ASP A 64 -9.14 -2.65 0.53
C ASP A 64 -8.38 -3.06 1.79
N MET A 65 -7.05 -2.96 1.75
CA MET A 65 -6.17 -3.30 2.86
C MET A 65 -6.09 -2.24 3.96
N ILE A 66 -6.39 -0.97 3.71
CA ILE A 66 -6.25 0.13 4.70
C ILE A 66 -6.88 -0.20 6.07
N PRO A 67 -8.16 -0.63 6.17
CA PRO A 67 -8.76 -0.94 7.48
C PRO A 67 -8.05 -2.09 8.20
N HIS A 68 -7.57 -3.09 7.45
CA HIS A 68 -6.82 -4.21 8.00
C HIS A 68 -5.41 -3.79 8.44
N LEU A 69 -4.74 -2.92 7.67
CA LEU A 69 -3.43 -2.39 8.01
C LEU A 69 -3.46 -1.59 9.31
N ARG A 70 -4.50 -0.77 9.53
CA ARG A 70 -4.69 -0.07 10.82
C ARG A 70 -4.79 -1.06 11.98
N LYS A 71 -5.58 -2.13 11.85
CA LYS A 71 -5.68 -3.18 12.86
C LYS A 71 -4.35 -3.89 13.09
N PHE A 72 -3.65 -4.24 12.02
CA PHE A 72 -2.35 -4.90 12.08
C PHE A 72 -1.30 -4.04 12.82
N ILE A 73 -1.20 -2.75 12.49
CA ILE A 73 -0.26 -1.82 13.13
C ILE A 73 -0.59 -1.68 14.62
N SER A 74 -1.87 -1.55 14.97
CA SER A 74 -2.31 -1.51 16.36
C SER A 74 -1.95 -2.80 17.12
N GLY A 75 -2.16 -3.98 16.50
CA GLY A 75 -1.78 -5.28 17.07
C GLY A 75 -0.27 -5.41 17.29
N VAL A 76 0.55 -5.00 16.32
CA VAL A 76 2.02 -5.00 16.41
C VAL A 76 2.49 -4.07 17.55
N LYS A 77 1.92 -2.86 17.66
CA LYS A 77 2.25 -1.91 18.73
C LYS A 77 1.84 -2.43 20.11
N LEU A 78 0.66 -3.03 20.23
CA LEU A 78 0.12 -3.56 21.50
C LEU A 78 0.94 -4.74 22.02
N ASN A 79 1.27 -5.69 21.15
CA ASN A 79 2.02 -6.90 21.50
C ASN A 79 3.54 -6.68 21.57
N LYS A 80 4.01 -5.44 21.31
CA LYS A 80 5.43 -5.07 21.30
C LYS A 80 6.27 -5.97 20.37
N ASP A 81 5.68 -6.38 19.26
CA ASP A 81 6.41 -7.14 18.23
C ASP A 81 7.57 -6.26 17.71
N ASN A 82 8.79 -6.81 17.64
CA ASN A 82 10.00 -6.09 17.23
C ASN A 82 10.06 -5.84 15.70
N LEU A 83 9.01 -5.23 15.13
CA LEU A 83 8.92 -4.91 13.72
C LEU A 83 9.46 -3.50 13.45
N ARG A 84 10.71 -3.42 12.97
CA ARG A 84 11.39 -2.15 12.65
C ARG A 84 11.89 -2.05 11.22
N THR A 85 11.37 -2.88 10.31
CA THR A 85 11.77 -2.84 8.90
C THR A 85 11.36 -1.51 8.26
N GLU A 86 12.17 -1.00 7.34
CA GLU A 86 11.90 0.26 6.63
C GLU A 86 10.51 0.27 5.98
N SER A 87 10.09 -0.86 5.39
CA SER A 87 8.75 -1.03 4.82
C SER A 87 7.63 -0.83 5.84
N PHE A 88 7.82 -1.27 7.08
CA PHE A 88 6.84 -1.11 8.15
C PHE A 88 6.77 0.34 8.62
N ILE A 89 7.93 1.00 8.77
CA ILE A 89 8.02 2.40 9.15
C ILE A 89 7.33 3.29 8.10
N ASN A 90 7.63 3.07 6.82
CA ASN A 90 7.00 3.81 5.71
C ASN A 90 5.49 3.62 5.68
N VAL A 91 5.01 2.38 5.85
CA VAL A 91 3.56 2.09 5.91
C VAL A 91 2.91 2.78 7.11
N CYS A 92 3.53 2.72 8.29
CA CYS A 92 3.03 3.42 9.49
C CYS A 92 2.99 4.94 9.29
N ALA A 93 3.99 5.54 8.67
CA ALA A 93 4.02 6.99 8.45
C ALA A 93 2.93 7.44 7.46
N ILE A 94 2.76 6.71 6.36
CA ILE A 94 1.86 7.12 5.27
C ILE A 94 0.40 6.80 5.60
N ILE A 95 0.11 5.75 6.36
CA ILE A 95 -1.28 5.38 6.71
C ILE A 95 -1.96 6.38 7.66
N GLU A 96 -1.19 7.20 8.37
CA GLU A 96 -1.71 8.28 9.21
C GLU A 96 -2.21 9.47 8.37
N ASP A 97 -1.89 9.54 7.07
CA ASP A 97 -2.43 10.56 6.17
C ASP A 97 -3.96 10.34 5.99
N PRO A 98 -4.81 11.28 6.44
CA PRO A 98 -6.26 11.15 6.33
C PRO A 98 -6.73 11.17 4.87
N LEU A 99 -5.92 11.70 3.95
CA LEU A 99 -6.23 11.77 2.52
C LEU A 99 -5.65 10.61 1.72
N LEU A 100 -5.00 9.63 2.35
CA LEU A 100 -4.36 8.52 1.65
C LEU A 100 -5.34 7.78 0.72
N GLU A 101 -6.53 7.45 1.23
CA GLU A 101 -7.54 6.73 0.45
C GLU A 101 -8.01 7.56 -0.75
N ALA A 102 -8.29 8.85 -0.54
CA ALA A 102 -8.66 9.76 -1.62
C ALA A 102 -7.55 9.89 -2.67
N LYS A 103 -6.27 9.97 -2.25
CA LYS A 103 -5.12 10.02 -3.15
C LYS A 103 -4.96 8.72 -3.95
N LEU A 104 -5.19 7.57 -3.34
CA LEU A 104 -5.19 6.27 -4.03
C LEU A 104 -6.36 6.13 -5.02
N GLN A 105 -7.55 6.60 -4.64
CA GLN A 105 -8.71 6.61 -5.53
C GLN A 105 -8.49 7.53 -6.73
N PHE A 106 -7.93 8.72 -6.52
CA PHE A 106 -7.55 9.62 -7.60
C PHE A 106 -6.48 9.00 -8.52
N PHE A 107 -5.46 8.36 -7.93
CA PHE A 107 -4.45 7.64 -8.71
C PHE A 107 -5.08 6.53 -9.56
N LYS A 108 -6.04 5.78 -9.00
CA LYS A 108 -6.78 4.74 -9.70
C LYS A 108 -7.67 5.31 -10.83
N SER A 109 -8.40 6.41 -10.58
CA SER A 109 -9.25 7.02 -11.61
C SER A 109 -8.42 7.53 -12.78
N LEU A 110 -7.27 8.15 -12.50
CA LEU A 110 -6.33 8.57 -13.54
C LEU A 110 -5.80 7.40 -14.37
N ILE A 111 -5.50 6.26 -13.74
CA ILE A 111 -5.09 5.06 -14.48
C ILE A 111 -6.22 4.61 -15.41
N ALA A 112 -7.45 4.53 -14.91
CA ALA A 112 -8.60 4.08 -15.69
C ALA A 112 -8.92 5.01 -16.87
N GLU A 113 -8.69 6.31 -16.74
CA GLU A 113 -8.85 7.28 -17.83
C GLU A 113 -7.78 7.12 -18.91
N VAL A 114 -6.55 6.76 -18.54
CA VAL A 114 -5.42 6.65 -19.49
C VAL A 114 -5.35 5.26 -20.14
N GLU A 115 -5.83 4.21 -19.46
CA GLU A 115 -5.77 2.82 -19.93
C GLU A 115 -6.33 2.59 -21.34
N PRO A 116 -7.45 3.21 -21.77
CA PRO A 116 -7.98 3.03 -23.14
C PRO A 116 -7.10 3.61 -24.26
N PHE A 117 -6.13 4.46 -23.94
CA PHE A 117 -5.27 5.15 -24.91
C PHE A 117 -3.90 4.45 -25.10
N LEU A 118 -3.75 3.23 -24.57
CA LEU A 118 -2.56 2.38 -24.67
C LEU A 118 -2.84 1.15 -25.53
#